data_AF-B4FU99-F1
#
_entry.id   AF-B4FU99-F1
#
_cell.length_a   1.000
_cell.length_b   1.000
_cell.length_c   1.000
_cell.angle_alpha   90.00
_cell.angle_beta   90.00
_cell.angle_gamma   90.00
#
_symmetry.space_group_name_H-M   'P 1'
#
loop_
_entity.id
_entity.type
_entity.pdbx_description
1 polymer ?
#
loop_
_entity_poly.entity_id
_entity_poly.type
_entity_poly.pdbx_seq_one_letter_code
_entity_poly.pdbx_strand_id
1 'polypeptide(L)'
;MAGYLPFEDSNLMSLYKKIFKADFSCPSWFSTSAKKLIKKILDPNANNRITIAELINNEWFKKGYQPPRFETADVNLDDVNSIFDESGEPAQLVVERREERPSVMNAFELISTSQGLNLGTLFEKQTGSVKRETRFASRLPANEILSKIEAAAGPMGFNVQKRNYKLKLQGENPGRKGQLAIATEVQLPGCA
;
A
#
# COMPACT_ATOMS: atom_id res chain seq x y z
N MET A 1 17.71 -7.74 4.57
CA MET A 1 19.01 -8.35 4.94
C MET A 1 19.56 -7.80 6.27
N ALA A 2 19.71 -6.48 6.44
CA ALA A 2 20.23 -5.89 7.68
C ALA A 2 19.14 -5.60 8.73
N GLY A 3 17.92 -5.26 8.31
CA GLY A 3 16.82 -4.90 9.21
C GLY A 3 16.77 -3.41 9.58
N TYR A 4 17.65 -2.59 9.00
CA TYR A 4 17.72 -1.13 9.20
C TYR A 4 18.19 -0.44 7.91
N LEU A 5 18.06 0.88 7.84
CA LEU A 5 18.43 1.68 6.66
C LEU A 5 19.96 1.82 6.52
N PRO A 6 20.52 1.82 5.30
CA PRO A 6 21.95 2.02 5.10
C PRO A 6 22.42 3.42 5.53
N PHE A 7 21.53 4.42 5.49
CA PHE A 7 21.79 5.78 5.93
C PHE A 7 20.66 6.24 6.85
N GLU A 8 21.00 6.58 8.09
CA GLU A 8 20.07 7.10 9.08
C GLU A 8 20.81 8.08 9.99
N ASP A 9 20.18 9.21 10.29
CA ASP A 9 20.67 10.21 11.23
C ASP A 9 19.51 11.11 11.68
N SER A 10 19.54 11.57 12.93
CA SER A 10 18.55 12.53 13.44
C SER A 10 18.76 13.93 12.86
N ASN A 11 19.99 14.24 12.44
CA ASN A 11 20.32 15.49 11.78
C ASN A 11 20.32 15.32 10.25
N LEU A 12 19.50 16.12 9.57
CA LEU A 12 19.34 16.05 8.12
C LEU A 12 20.65 16.33 7.36
N MET A 13 21.49 17.25 7.85
CA MET A 13 22.78 17.56 7.22
C MET A 13 23.76 16.39 7.35
N SER A 14 23.77 15.71 8.50
CA SER A 14 24.55 14.48 8.72
C SER A 14 24.05 13.33 7.85
N LEU A 15 22.74 13.18 7.71
CA LEU A 15 22.12 12.19 6.81
C LEU A 15 22.57 12.42 5.36
N TYR A 16 22.46 13.65 4.85
CA TYR A 16 22.92 13.96 3.51
C TYR A 16 24.42 13.69 3.34
N LYS A 17 25.27 14.07 4.31
CA LYS A 17 26.70 13.75 4.28
C LYS A 17 26.97 12.25 4.16
N LYS A 18 26.22 11.41 4.89
CA LYS A 18 26.31 9.93 4.79
C LYS A 18 25.90 9.43 3.41
N ILE A 19 24.78 9.92 2.87
CA ILE A 19 24.29 9.54 1.53
C ILE A 19 25.30 9.93 0.44
N PHE A 20 25.78 11.18 0.44
CA PHE A 20 26.73 11.68 -0.55
C PHE A 20 28.06 10.93 -0.56
N LYS A 21 28.51 10.47 0.61
CA LYS A 21 29.74 9.67 0.74
C LYS A 21 29.51 8.17 0.58
N ALA A 22 28.26 7.73 0.47
CA ALA A 22 27.86 6.34 0.65
C ALA A 22 28.51 5.71 1.91
N ASP A 23 28.46 6.43 3.03
CA ASP A 23 29.00 5.99 4.31
C ASP A 23 27.98 5.08 5.03
N PHE A 24 28.12 3.77 4.82
CA PHE A 24 27.31 2.74 5.44
C PHE A 24 28.17 1.53 5.83
N SER A 25 27.67 0.74 6.77
CA SER A 25 28.32 -0.50 7.21
C SER A 25 27.43 -1.71 6.92
N CYS A 26 28.04 -2.77 6.39
CA CYS A 26 27.38 -4.06 6.22
C CYS A 26 27.62 -4.92 7.47
N PRO A 27 26.57 -5.53 8.06
CA PRO A 27 26.72 -6.48 9.16
C PRO A 27 27.71 -7.61 8.90
N SER A 28 28.23 -8.20 9.98
CA SER A 28 29.17 -9.33 9.92
C SER A 28 28.57 -10.53 9.20
N TRP A 29 27.28 -10.81 9.40
CA TRP A 29 26.55 -11.94 8.81
C TRP A 29 26.27 -11.81 7.31
N PHE A 30 26.59 -10.68 6.68
CA PHE A 30 26.47 -10.57 5.22
C PHE A 30 27.57 -11.36 4.53
N SER A 31 27.19 -12.19 3.55
CA SER A 31 28.16 -12.85 2.67
C SER A 31 29.04 -11.82 1.93
N THR A 32 30.27 -12.19 1.61
CA THR A 32 31.21 -11.32 0.89
C THR A 32 30.66 -10.87 -0.46
N SER A 33 29.93 -11.73 -1.17
CA SER A 33 29.30 -11.42 -2.45
C SER A 33 28.15 -10.41 -2.30
N ALA A 34 27.32 -10.54 -1.24
CA ALA A 34 26.31 -9.53 -0.91
C ALA A 34 26.93 -8.15 -0.62
N LYS A 35 27.98 -8.12 0.23
CA LYS A 35 28.67 -6.86 0.58
C LYS A 35 29.23 -6.17 -0.66
N LYS A 36 29.84 -6.92 -1.58
CA LYS A 36 30.34 -6.39 -2.86
C LYS A 36 29.23 -5.84 -3.74
N LEU A 37 28.11 -6.55 -3.87
CA LEU A 37 26.98 -6.09 -4.67
C LEU A 37 26.37 -4.80 -4.11
N ILE A 38 26.09 -4.75 -2.81
CA ILE A 38 25.50 -3.57 -2.15
C ILE A 38 26.40 -2.33 -2.34
N LYS A 39 27.73 -2.49 -2.23
CA LYS A 39 28.68 -1.39 -2.51
C LYS A 39 28.61 -0.87 -3.95
N LYS A 40 28.34 -1.74 -4.94
CA LYS A 40 28.18 -1.31 -6.33
C LYS A 40 26.81 -0.65 -6.60
N ILE A 41 25.77 -1.06 -5.88
CA ILE A 41 24.43 -0.46 -5.96
C ILE A 41 24.43 0.93 -5.32
N LEU A 42 25.04 1.05 -4.15
CA LEU A 42 25.14 2.30 -3.38
C LEU A 42 26.37 3.12 -3.75
N ASP A 43 26.87 3.02 -4.99
CA ASP A 43 27.95 3.89 -5.46
C ASP A 43 27.41 5.34 -5.59
N PRO A 44 28.04 6.34 -4.95
CA PRO A 44 27.61 7.73 -5.02
C PRO A 44 27.75 8.31 -6.43
N ASN A 45 28.68 7.80 -7.25
CA ASN A 45 28.84 8.22 -8.63
C ASN A 45 27.93 7.39 -9.56
N ALA A 46 26.95 8.05 -10.17
CA ALA A 46 26.00 7.40 -11.07
C ALA A 46 26.67 6.71 -12.27
N ASN A 47 27.82 7.23 -12.75
CA ASN A 47 28.54 6.64 -13.89
C ASN A 47 29.26 5.34 -13.54
N ASN A 48 29.60 5.14 -12.27
CA ASN A 48 30.28 3.93 -11.78
C ASN A 48 29.30 2.95 -11.11
N ARG A 49 28.07 3.39 -10.86
CA ARG A 49 27.01 2.58 -10.26
C ARG A 49 26.64 1.43 -11.20
N ILE A 50 26.48 0.25 -10.62
CA ILE A 50 26.10 -0.95 -11.38
C ILE A 50 24.81 -0.72 -12.16
N THR A 51 24.81 -1.15 -13.43
CA THR A 51 23.61 -1.12 -14.27
C THR A 51 22.68 -2.29 -13.94
N ILE A 52 21.41 -2.21 -14.34
CA ILE A 52 20.47 -3.32 -14.18
C ILE A 52 20.95 -4.58 -14.92
N ALA A 53 21.52 -4.42 -16.12
CA ALA A 53 22.06 -5.53 -16.90
C ALA A 53 23.21 -6.26 -16.16
N GLU A 54 24.12 -5.51 -15.54
CA GLU A 54 25.20 -6.08 -14.72
C GLU A 54 24.69 -6.68 -13.41
N LEU A 55 23.67 -6.07 -12.78
CA LEU A 55 23.07 -6.56 -11.54
C LEU A 55 22.38 -7.90 -11.74
N ILE A 56 21.56 -8.06 -12.78
CA ILE A 56 20.91 -9.33 -13.12
C ILE A 56 21.97 -10.40 -13.43
N ASN A 57 23.12 -9.97 -13.95
CA ASN A 57 24.24 -10.87 -14.23
C ASN A 57 25.14 -11.19 -13.03
N ASN A 58 24.92 -10.57 -11.87
CA ASN A 58 25.77 -10.72 -10.69
C ASN A 58 25.62 -12.08 -10.01
N GLU A 59 26.73 -12.68 -9.58
CA GLU A 59 26.78 -13.98 -8.89
C GLU A 59 25.89 -14.07 -7.65
N TRP A 60 25.80 -13.00 -6.85
CA TRP A 60 24.93 -13.01 -5.68
C TRP A 60 23.45 -12.99 -6.07
N PHE A 61 23.09 -12.24 -7.10
CA PHE A 61 21.71 -12.11 -7.58
C PHE A 61 21.22 -13.37 -8.30
N LYS A 62 22.07 -13.97 -9.15
CA LYS A 62 21.74 -15.18 -9.92
C LYS A 62 21.45 -16.41 -9.06
N LYS A 63 21.91 -16.43 -7.81
CA LYS A 63 21.77 -17.59 -6.94
C LYS A 63 20.29 -17.88 -6.62
N GLY A 64 19.71 -18.85 -7.33
CA GLY A 64 18.30 -19.22 -7.18
C GLY A 64 17.33 -18.28 -7.92
N TYR A 65 17.83 -17.42 -8.80
CA TYR A 65 16.98 -16.55 -9.60
C TYR A 65 16.26 -17.33 -10.69
N GLN A 66 14.94 -17.18 -10.75
CA GLN A 66 14.11 -17.64 -11.85
C GLN A 66 13.40 -16.42 -12.44
N PRO A 67 13.68 -16.05 -13.70
CA PRO A 67 13.00 -14.92 -14.31
C PRO A 67 11.50 -15.22 -14.42
N PRO A 68 10.63 -14.25 -14.08
CA PRO A 68 9.20 -14.39 -14.29
C PRO A 68 8.91 -14.57 -15.79
N ARG A 69 7.97 -15.45 -16.11
CA ARG A 69 7.43 -15.59 -17.46
C ARG A 69 6.24 -14.65 -17.57
N PHE A 70 6.33 -13.68 -18.47
CA PHE A 70 5.22 -12.82 -18.82
C PHE A 70 4.61 -13.33 -20.11
N GLU A 71 3.29 -13.32 -20.20
CA GLU A 71 2.59 -13.49 -21.46
C GLU A 71 2.90 -12.26 -22.33
N THR A 72 3.16 -12.48 -23.61
CA THR A 72 3.31 -11.39 -24.56
C THR A 72 1.95 -10.74 -24.76
N ALA A 73 1.72 -9.61 -24.11
CA ALA A 73 0.59 -8.77 -24.42
C ALA A 73 0.82 -8.12 -25.79
N ASP A 74 -0.13 -8.29 -26.71
CA ASP A 74 -0.22 -7.44 -27.91
C ASP A 74 -0.63 -6.05 -27.44
N VAL A 75 0.37 -5.17 -27.25
CA VAL A 75 0.14 -3.80 -26.80
C VAL A 75 -0.39 -3.01 -27.99
N ASN A 76 -1.71 -2.79 -28.04
CA ASN A 76 -2.29 -1.82 -28.96
C ASN A 76 -1.96 -0.40 -28.48
N LEU A 77 -1.22 0.35 -29.28
CA LEU A 77 -0.79 1.71 -28.97
C LEU A 77 -1.88 2.76 -29.25
N ASP A 78 -2.99 2.38 -29.88
CA ASP A 78 -4.12 3.28 -30.17
C ASP A 78 -4.73 3.87 -28.88
N ASP A 79 -4.69 3.12 -27.77
CA ASP A 79 -5.19 3.54 -26.44
C ASP A 79 -4.34 4.63 -25.78
N VAL A 80 -3.10 4.88 -26.23
CA VAL A 80 -2.25 5.92 -25.64
C VAL A 80 -2.65 7.31 -26.16
N ASN A 81 -3.09 7.39 -27.41
CA ASN A 81 -3.51 8.65 -28.03
C ASN A 81 -4.88 9.11 -27.51
N SER A 82 -5.78 8.18 -27.21
CA SER A 82 -7.12 8.47 -26.67
C SER A 82 -7.15 9.00 -25.24
N ILE A 83 -6.02 8.95 -24.50
CA ILE A 83 -5.88 9.61 -23.18
C ILE A 83 -5.81 11.14 -23.32
N PHE A 84 -5.30 11.64 -24.44
CA PHE A 84 -5.10 13.08 -24.66
C PHE A 84 -6.21 13.72 -25.51
N ASP A 85 -7.05 12.91 -26.16
CA ASP A 85 -8.18 13.38 -26.94
C ASP A 85 -9.42 13.59 -26.05
N GLU A 86 -9.61 14.83 -25.61
CA GLU A 86 -10.76 15.33 -24.83
C GLU A 86 -12.05 15.44 -25.68
N SER A 87 -12.25 14.53 -26.64
CA SER A 87 -13.44 14.43 -27.47
C SER A 87 -13.96 12.99 -27.50
N GLY A 88 -14.27 12.46 -26.33
CA GLY A 88 -15.03 11.24 -26.17
C GLY A 88 -16.04 11.49 -25.07
N GLU A 89 -17.33 11.37 -25.42
CA GLU A 89 -18.46 11.19 -24.50
C GLU A 89 -17.99 10.50 -23.22
N PRO A 90 -18.41 10.96 -22.02
CA PRO A 90 -17.94 10.41 -20.76
C PRO A 90 -18.09 8.91 -20.87
N ALA A 91 -16.95 8.20 -20.99
CA ALA A 91 -16.94 6.76 -21.01
C ALA A 91 -17.78 6.41 -19.81
N GLN A 92 -18.95 5.84 -20.09
CA GLN A 92 -19.87 5.34 -19.09
C GLN A 92 -19.03 4.29 -18.40
N LEU A 93 -18.31 4.72 -17.35
CA LEU A 93 -17.69 3.84 -16.39
C LEU A 93 -18.86 3.00 -15.99
N VAL A 94 -18.90 1.79 -16.54
CA VAL A 94 -19.91 0.81 -16.24
C VAL A 94 -19.65 0.50 -14.78
N VAL A 95 -20.21 1.32 -13.91
CA VAL A 95 -20.66 0.92 -12.60
C VAL A 95 -21.76 -0.07 -12.94
N GLU A 96 -21.34 -1.30 -13.30
CA GLU A 96 -22.18 -2.45 -13.13
C GLU A 96 -22.48 -2.44 -11.65
N ARG A 97 -23.63 -1.85 -11.34
CA ARG A 97 -24.26 -1.83 -10.03
C ARG A 97 -24.67 -3.26 -9.72
N ARG A 98 -23.69 -4.14 -9.55
CA ARG A 98 -23.86 -5.47 -8.98
C ARG A 98 -23.60 -5.33 -7.49
N GLU A 99 -24.65 -4.98 -6.78
CA GLU A 99 -24.67 -4.92 -5.30
C GLU A 99 -24.52 -6.31 -4.65
N GLU A 100 -24.30 -7.37 -5.45
CA GLU A 100 -24.21 -8.76 -5.00
C GLU A 100 -22.84 -9.16 -4.44
N ARG A 101 -21.78 -8.37 -4.64
CA ARG A 101 -20.40 -8.73 -4.23
C ARG A 101 -19.65 -7.56 -3.58
N PRO A 102 -18.72 -7.82 -2.63
CA PRO A 102 -17.95 -6.76 -1.99
C PRO A 102 -17.12 -5.99 -3.03
N SER A 103 -16.92 -4.70 -2.79
CA SER A 103 -16.09 -3.85 -3.66
C SER A 103 -14.68 -4.45 -3.77
N VAL A 104 -14.17 -4.50 -5.00
CA VAL A 104 -12.80 -4.92 -5.26
C VAL A 104 -11.88 -3.71 -5.08
N MET A 105 -10.87 -3.87 -4.25
CA MET A 105 -9.91 -2.82 -3.97
C MET A 105 -8.80 -2.84 -5.01
N ASN A 106 -8.68 -1.77 -5.77
CA ASN A 106 -7.68 -1.67 -6.83
C ASN A 106 -6.28 -1.33 -6.29
N ALA A 107 -5.25 -1.45 -7.13
CA ALA A 107 -3.87 -1.19 -6.74
C ALA A 107 -3.64 0.27 -6.29
N PHE A 108 -4.28 1.26 -6.92
CA PHE A 108 -4.17 2.66 -6.53
C PHE A 108 -4.85 2.94 -5.19
N GLU A 109 -6.01 2.33 -4.94
CA GLU A 109 -6.71 2.38 -3.66
C GLU A 109 -5.81 1.77 -2.59
N LEU A 110 -5.33 0.53 -2.76
CA LEU A 110 -4.39 -0.13 -1.85
C LEU A 110 -3.17 0.76 -1.53
N ILE A 111 -2.54 1.35 -2.53
CA ILE A 111 -1.38 2.24 -2.35
C ILE A 111 -1.75 3.50 -1.57
N SER A 112 -2.84 4.17 -1.97
CA SER A 112 -3.36 5.39 -1.30
C SER A 112 -3.71 5.14 0.17
N THR A 113 -3.97 3.89 0.53
CA THR A 113 -4.30 3.51 1.89
C THR A 113 -3.07 3.32 2.80
N SER A 114 -1.85 3.29 2.26
CA SER A 114 -0.63 3.21 3.07
C SER A 114 -0.33 4.51 3.81
N GLN A 115 0.16 4.44 5.05
CA GLN A 115 0.36 5.64 5.90
C GLN A 115 1.28 6.71 5.28
N GLY A 116 2.22 6.30 4.43
CA GLY A 116 3.16 7.20 3.76
C GLY A 116 2.67 7.80 2.44
N LEU A 117 1.57 7.29 1.88
CA LEU A 117 1.03 7.72 0.57
C LEU A 117 -0.42 8.20 0.67
N ASN A 118 -1.01 8.16 1.88
CA ASN A 118 -2.34 8.69 2.13
C ASN A 118 -2.32 10.22 2.18
N LEU A 119 -2.69 10.85 1.07
CA LEU A 119 -2.79 12.30 0.94
C LEU A 119 -4.04 12.89 1.59
N GLY A 120 -4.98 12.06 2.07
CA GLY A 120 -6.25 12.52 2.66
C GLY A 120 -6.07 13.39 3.90
N THR A 121 -4.99 13.19 4.65
CA THR A 121 -4.64 13.99 5.84
C THR A 121 -4.22 15.43 5.48
N LEU A 122 -3.72 15.68 4.27
CA LEU A 122 -3.35 17.02 3.80
C LEU A 122 -4.55 17.93 3.59
N PHE A 123 -5.73 17.33 3.34
CA PHE A 123 -6.97 18.05 3.03
C PHE A 123 -8.00 17.96 4.17
N GLU A 124 -7.67 17.32 5.30
CA GLU A 124 -8.58 17.18 6.43
C GLU A 124 -8.69 18.52 7.18
N LYS A 125 -9.79 19.24 6.94
CA LYS A 125 -10.13 20.48 7.64
C LYS A 125 -10.25 20.15 9.14
N GLN A 126 -9.49 20.84 9.99
CA GLN A 126 -9.44 20.61 11.44
C GLN A 126 -10.82 20.78 12.10
N THR A 127 -11.61 19.72 12.06
CA THR A 127 -12.77 19.49 12.91
C THR A 127 -12.25 18.67 14.07
N GLY A 128 -12.51 19.05 15.33
CA GLY A 128 -11.90 18.45 16.53
C GLY A 128 -12.15 16.95 16.77
N SER A 129 -12.63 16.22 15.78
CA SER A 129 -12.83 14.78 15.76
C SER A 129 -11.57 14.05 15.26
N VAL A 130 -10.99 13.20 16.11
CA VAL A 130 -9.86 12.34 15.71
C VAL A 130 -10.38 11.16 14.89
N LYS A 131 -10.12 11.16 13.58
CA LYS A 131 -10.42 10.03 12.71
C LYS A 131 -9.33 8.96 12.86
N ARG A 132 -9.65 7.85 13.52
CA ARG A 132 -8.77 6.67 13.60
C ARG A 132 -9.26 5.61 12.65
N GLU A 133 -8.35 5.10 11.82
CA GLU A 133 -8.63 4.00 10.90
C GLU A 133 -7.81 2.78 11.30
N THR A 134 -8.39 1.59 11.17
CA THR A 134 -7.73 0.31 11.44
C THR A 134 -8.16 -0.69 10.38
N ARG A 135 -7.22 -1.49 9.88
CA ARG A 135 -7.46 -2.47 8.82
C ARG A 135 -6.83 -3.81 9.19
N PHE A 136 -7.49 -4.89 8.77
CA PHE A 136 -7.02 -6.26 8.97
C PHE A 136 -7.56 -7.15 7.85
N ALA A 137 -6.90 -8.28 7.61
CA ALA A 137 -7.32 -9.27 6.62
C ALA A 137 -8.01 -10.46 7.28
N SER A 138 -8.95 -11.07 6.58
CA SER A 138 -9.68 -12.27 7.01
C SER A 138 -9.81 -13.27 5.87
N ARG A 139 -9.88 -14.56 6.19
CA ARG A 139 -10.14 -15.66 5.24
C ARG A 139 -11.63 -16.04 5.19
N LEU A 140 -12.45 -15.46 6.04
CA LEU A 140 -13.89 -15.74 6.11
C LEU A 140 -14.63 -14.98 5.00
N PRO A 141 -15.77 -15.51 4.50
CA PRO A 141 -16.59 -14.80 3.53
C PRO A 141 -17.17 -13.50 4.14
N ALA A 142 -17.40 -12.49 3.29
CA ALA A 142 -17.80 -11.16 3.73
C ALA A 142 -19.04 -11.16 4.63
N ASN A 143 -20.04 -11.99 4.31
CA ASN A 143 -21.27 -12.10 5.11
C ASN A 143 -21.00 -12.60 6.53
N GLU A 144 -20.12 -13.59 6.70
CA GLU A 144 -19.73 -14.09 8.03
C GLU A 144 -18.96 -13.04 8.83
N ILE A 145 -18.09 -12.26 8.16
CA ILE A 145 -17.36 -11.17 8.81
C ILE A 145 -18.35 -10.15 9.38
N LEU A 146 -19.31 -9.70 8.57
CA LEU A 146 -20.31 -8.72 8.99
C LEU A 146 -21.16 -9.24 10.16
N SER A 147 -21.61 -10.50 10.08
CA SER A 147 -22.39 -11.13 11.15
C SER A 147 -21.61 -11.29 12.45
N LYS A 148 -20.31 -11.61 12.39
CA LYS A 148 -19.46 -11.69 13.59
C LYS A 148 -19.23 -10.32 14.23
N ILE A 149 -19.04 -9.28 13.42
CA ILE A 149 -18.89 -7.91 13.92
C ILE A 149 -20.19 -7.44 14.59
N GLU A 150 -21.33 -7.70 13.97
CA GLU A 150 -22.65 -7.37 14.52
C GLU A 150 -22.90 -8.09 15.86
N ALA A 151 -22.63 -9.40 15.92
CA ALA A 151 -22.80 -10.20 17.14
C ALA A 151 -21.90 -9.73 18.29
N ALA A 152 -20.70 -9.21 17.99
CA ALA A 152 -19.79 -8.66 18.99
C ALA A 152 -20.19 -7.23 19.42
N ALA A 153 -20.75 -6.43 18.51
CA ALA A 153 -21.09 -5.03 18.75
C ALA A 153 -22.33 -4.85 19.64
N GLY A 154 -23.31 -5.74 19.53
CA GLY A 154 -24.55 -5.68 20.32
C GLY A 154 -24.30 -5.65 21.85
N PRO A 155 -23.59 -6.64 22.43
CA PRO A 155 -23.26 -6.65 23.86
C PRO A 155 -22.43 -5.46 24.33
N MET A 156 -21.77 -4.75 23.40
CA MET A 156 -20.96 -3.56 23.68
C MET A 156 -21.79 -2.26 23.67
N GLY A 157 -23.11 -2.31 23.46
CA GLY A 157 -23.99 -1.14 23.47
C GLY A 157 -23.93 -0.29 22.19
N PHE A 158 -23.58 -0.91 21.07
CA PHE A 158 -23.64 -0.26 19.76
C PHE A 158 -24.93 -0.63 19.03
N ASN A 159 -25.57 0.39 18.46
CA ASN A 159 -26.59 0.19 17.44
C ASN A 159 -25.91 -0.06 16.09
N VAL A 160 -26.32 -1.13 15.41
CA VAL A 160 -25.71 -1.62 14.17
C VAL A 160 -26.63 -1.35 12.99
N GLN A 161 -26.16 -0.59 12.01
CA GLN A 161 -26.82 -0.42 10.72
C GLN A 161 -26.01 -1.13 9.64
N LYS A 162 -26.60 -2.16 9.04
CA LYS A 162 -26.00 -2.91 7.93
C LYS A 162 -26.59 -2.45 6.61
N ARG A 163 -25.72 -2.10 5.65
CA ARG A 163 -26.12 -1.84 4.26
C ARG A 163 -25.08 -2.43 3.34
N ASN A 164 -25.47 -3.47 2.60
CA ASN A 164 -24.60 -4.24 1.73
C ASN A 164 -23.38 -4.77 2.53
N TYR A 165 -22.17 -4.56 2.02
CA TYR A 165 -20.90 -4.95 2.64
C TYR A 165 -20.32 -3.88 3.58
N LYS A 166 -21.17 -2.97 4.08
CA LYS A 166 -20.82 -1.88 5.00
C LYS A 166 -21.63 -1.96 6.29
N LEU A 167 -20.98 -1.65 7.41
CA LEU A 167 -21.59 -1.54 8.74
C LEU A 167 -21.32 -0.16 9.31
N LYS A 168 -22.33 0.43 9.94
CA LYS A 168 -22.20 1.62 10.78
C LYS A 168 -22.61 1.24 12.19
N LEU A 169 -21.66 1.34 13.12
CA LEU A 169 -21.87 1.12 14.55
C LEU A 169 -21.93 2.47 15.23
N GLN A 170 -23.00 2.74 15.97
CA GLN A 170 -23.16 3.99 16.71
C GLN A 170 -23.39 3.67 18.18
N GLY A 171 -22.56 4.22 19.06
CA GLY A 171 -22.79 4.11 20.51
C GLY A 171 -24.08 4.83 20.89
N GLU A 172 -24.96 4.14 21.62
CA GLU A 172 -26.24 4.69 22.06
C GLU A 172 -26.06 5.84 23.06
N ASN A 173 -25.03 5.77 23.90
CA ASN A 173 -24.73 6.76 24.92
C ASN A 173 -23.37 7.44 24.67
N PRO A 174 -23.26 8.76 24.90
CA PRO A 174 -21.97 9.44 24.85
C PRO A 174 -21.08 8.92 26.00
N GLY A 175 -19.89 8.42 25.66
CA GLY A 175 -18.88 8.03 26.65
C GLY A 175 -18.15 9.25 27.22
N ARG A 176 -17.14 9.02 28.07
CA ARG A 176 -16.31 10.09 28.68
C ARG A 176 -15.65 11.04 27.65
N LYS A 177 -15.52 10.62 26.39
CA LYS A 177 -14.93 11.41 25.28
C LYS A 177 -15.95 11.76 24.18
N GLY A 178 -17.25 11.69 24.47
CA GLY A 178 -18.33 11.94 23.52
C GLY A 178 -18.85 10.68 22.83
N GLN A 179 -19.65 10.87 21.78
CA GLN A 179 -20.29 9.78 21.05
C GLN A 179 -19.32 9.14 20.05
N LEU A 180 -19.25 7.81 20.04
CA LEU A 180 -18.39 7.04 19.14
C LEU A 180 -19.23 6.47 17.99
N ALA A 181 -18.76 6.69 16.77
CA ALA A 181 -19.28 6.04 15.57
C ALA A 181 -18.14 5.34 14.83
N ILE A 182 -18.39 4.09 14.40
CA ILE A 182 -17.44 3.27 13.66
C ILE A 182 -18.09 2.91 12.32
N ALA A 183 -17.42 3.21 11.22
CA ALA A 183 -17.80 2.73 9.90
C ALA A 183 -16.85 1.59 9.51
N THR A 184 -17.41 0.48 9.05
CA THR A 184 -16.66 -0.70 8.60
C THR A 184 -17.10 -1.06 7.19
N GLU A 185 -16.15 -1.43 6.34
CA GLU A 185 -16.39 -1.91 4.98
C GLU A 185 -15.55 -3.16 4.73
N VAL A 186 -16.14 -4.15 4.07
CA VAL A 186 -15.44 -5.37 3.64
C VAL A 186 -15.17 -5.25 2.15
N GLN A 187 -13.91 -5.40 1.76
CA GLN A 187 -13.45 -5.31 0.37
C GLN A 187 -12.69 -6.58 -0.01
N LEU A 188 -12.77 -6.95 -1.30
CA LEU A 188 -11.99 -8.04 -1.87
C LEU A 188 -10.70 -7.48 -2.48
N PRO A 189 -9.57 -8.20 -2.39
CA PRO A 189 -8.39 -7.82 -3.14
C PRO A 189 -8.67 -7.89 -4.64
N GLY A 190 -8.34 -6.84 -5.39
CA GLY A 190 -8.36 -6.88 -6.85
C GLY A 190 -7.37 -7.93 -7.35
N CYS A 191 -7.81 -8.81 -8.26
CA CYS A 191 -6.88 -9.67 -9.00
C CYS A 191 -6.08 -8.78 -9.97
N ALA A 192 -4.76 -8.83 -9.84
CA ALA A 192 -3.82 -8.27 -10.82
C ALA A 192 -3.54 -9.32 -11.90
#